data_AF-A0AA43QV15-F1
#
_entry.id   AF-A0AA43QV15-F1
#
_cell.length_a   1.000
_cell.length_b   1.000
_cell.length_c   1.000
_cell.angle_alpha   90.00
_cell.angle_beta   90.00
_cell.angle_gamma   90.00
#
_symmetry.space_group_name_H-M   'P 1'
#
loop_
_entity.id
_entity.type
_entity.pdbx_description
1 polymer ?
#
loop_
_entity_poly.entity_id
_entity_poly.type
_entity_poly.pdbx_seq_one_letter_code
_entity_poly.pdbx_strand_id
1 'polypeptide(L)'
;MVQIINSTFKNHLVSLPTTDHFSLPSPDFLRKKILIKVKYVDPKKAVAKAEKPEASLKVPHLSRKTSASSVASSALSSSDNDTSNTKKEKKKKQPSIIPALSALGIYTRSYHFSSLSSPDALVPTHVFSLSEKKLMEVHQSSGPTLFSHNKNFLMRAFPSGLRVRSDNLDPSVFWRKGVQIVALNWQRWDEGMMLNEAMFNGSAGWVLKPEGYLGDLVPRGSRQASGPKAGEIKGIGQESQADATHRRTLSLSVTVLAAQDLPLPPELRHAHSFHPYLKIELHVEKPSERDGATIDKDGKSKDNDDEDNKYKHTLKPGGKGHTEMDFAAARIEFKEVPGVVEELSFLRFKVQNDEFGKDAMAAWSCIRLDRLRQGYRLIRLLDAEGKPGTGALLVGINKVLT
;
A
#
# COMPACT_ATOMS: atom_id res chain seq x y z
N MET A 1 -27.02 -2.00 9.61
CA MET A 1 -25.90 -1.70 8.68
C MET A 1 -26.40 -1.49 7.25
N VAL A 2 -26.96 -2.51 6.58
CA VAL A 2 -27.43 -2.38 5.17
C VAL A 2 -28.34 -1.18 4.93
N GLN A 3 -29.35 -0.99 5.78
CA GLN A 3 -30.25 0.17 5.70
C GLN A 3 -29.52 1.52 5.81
N ILE A 4 -28.50 1.62 6.68
CA ILE A 4 -27.69 2.84 6.83
C ILE A 4 -26.85 3.07 5.57
N ILE A 5 -26.17 2.04 5.06
CA ILE A 5 -25.38 2.15 3.82
C ILE A 5 -26.27 2.63 2.66
N ASN A 6 -27.44 2.03 2.48
CA ASN A 6 -28.36 2.39 1.40
C ASN A 6 -28.95 3.79 1.55
N SER A 7 -29.32 4.20 2.76
CA SER A 7 -29.89 5.53 3.00
C SER A 7 -28.84 6.64 2.94
N THR A 8 -27.66 6.44 3.53
CA THR A 8 -26.58 7.43 3.57
C THR A 8 -25.89 7.59 2.23
N PHE A 9 -25.52 6.49 1.56
CA PHE A 9 -24.75 6.58 0.33
C PHE A 9 -25.61 6.62 -0.93
N LYS A 10 -26.84 6.09 -0.90
CA LYS A 10 -27.88 6.18 -1.94
C LYS A 10 -27.32 6.31 -3.37
N ASN A 11 -27.30 7.53 -3.93
CA ASN A 11 -26.92 7.82 -5.31
C ASN A 11 -25.42 7.60 -5.61
N HIS A 12 -24.59 7.46 -4.58
CA HIS A 12 -23.17 7.15 -4.66
C HIS A 12 -22.91 5.64 -4.67
N LEU A 13 -23.88 4.78 -4.34
CA LEU A 13 -23.66 3.34 -4.49
C LEU A 13 -23.60 2.95 -5.97
N VAL A 14 -22.81 1.93 -6.25
CA VAL A 14 -22.71 1.32 -7.57
C VAL A 14 -24.01 0.55 -7.85
N SER A 15 -24.57 0.75 -9.04
CA SER A 15 -25.73 -0.01 -9.51
C SER A 15 -25.30 -1.41 -9.96
N LEU A 16 -26.20 -2.39 -9.83
CA LEU A 16 -25.95 -3.71 -10.40
C LEU A 16 -25.72 -3.57 -11.91
N PRO A 17 -24.70 -4.25 -12.48
CA PRO A 17 -24.49 -4.24 -13.92
C PRO A 17 -25.72 -4.82 -14.62
N THR A 18 -26.04 -4.27 -15.80
CA THR A 18 -27.13 -4.78 -16.65
C THR A 18 -26.73 -6.04 -17.42
N THR A 19 -25.47 -6.47 -17.34
CA THR A 19 -24.94 -7.66 -17.98
C THR A 19 -24.29 -8.59 -16.95
N ASP A 20 -24.28 -9.89 -17.24
CA ASP A 20 -23.65 -10.91 -16.37
C ASP A 20 -22.11 -10.88 -16.41
N HIS A 21 -21.52 -9.98 -17.20
CA HIS A 21 -20.08 -9.82 -17.33
C HIS A 21 -19.55 -8.75 -16.36
N PHE A 22 -18.93 -9.21 -15.28
CA PHE A 22 -18.32 -8.33 -14.28
C PHE A 22 -16.83 -8.12 -14.57
N SER A 23 -16.45 -7.29 -15.54
CA SER A 23 -15.07 -6.77 -15.56
C SER A 23 -14.94 -5.63 -14.54
N LEU A 24 -13.74 -5.45 -13.98
CA LEU A 24 -13.48 -4.30 -13.10
C LEU A 24 -13.55 -3.01 -13.96
N PRO A 25 -14.46 -2.06 -13.66
CA PRO A 25 -14.59 -0.85 -14.45
C PRO A 25 -13.45 0.12 -14.18
N SER A 26 -13.25 1.07 -15.09
CA SER A 26 -12.24 2.13 -14.93
C SER A 26 -12.59 3.06 -13.75
N PRO A 27 -11.60 3.72 -13.14
CA PRO A 27 -11.85 4.75 -12.12
C PRO A 27 -12.77 5.87 -12.62
N ASP A 28 -12.69 6.23 -13.91
CA ASP A 28 -13.54 7.26 -14.51
C ASP A 28 -15.02 6.84 -14.56
N PHE A 29 -15.31 5.58 -14.90
CA PHE A 29 -16.67 5.05 -14.85
C PHE A 29 -17.24 5.04 -13.43
N LEU A 30 -16.38 4.83 -12.43
CA LEU A 30 -16.73 4.82 -11.00
C LEU A 30 -16.68 6.21 -10.35
N ARG A 31 -16.58 7.28 -11.13
CA ARG A 31 -16.50 8.64 -10.59
C ARG A 31 -17.73 8.94 -9.71
N LYS A 32 -17.49 9.47 -8.51
CA LYS A 32 -18.52 9.73 -7.47
C LYS A 32 -19.25 8.48 -6.98
N LYS A 33 -18.67 7.28 -7.15
CA LYS A 33 -19.23 6.03 -6.63
C LYS A 33 -18.43 5.47 -5.46
N ILE A 34 -19.14 4.78 -4.57
CA ILE A 34 -18.62 4.07 -3.40
C ILE A 34 -18.83 2.58 -3.64
N LEU A 35 -17.73 1.83 -3.65
CA LEU A 35 -17.73 0.38 -3.75
C LEU A 35 -17.71 -0.21 -2.34
N ILE A 36 -18.54 -1.23 -2.12
CA ILE A 36 -18.56 -1.96 -0.85
C ILE A 36 -17.75 -3.23 -1.03
N LYS A 37 -16.59 -3.30 -0.37
CA LYS A 37 -15.83 -4.54 -0.28
C LYS A 37 -16.38 -5.40 0.85
N VAL A 38 -16.90 -6.59 0.52
CA VAL A 38 -17.61 -7.42 1.49
C VAL A 38 -17.51 -8.90 1.16
N LYS A 39 -17.58 -9.76 2.18
CA LYS A 39 -17.58 -11.22 2.01
C LYS A 39 -18.73 -11.65 1.11
N TYR A 40 -18.41 -12.40 0.06
CA TYR A 40 -19.42 -12.93 -0.84
C TYR A 40 -20.05 -14.21 -0.31
N VAL A 41 -21.37 -14.32 -0.47
CA VAL A 41 -22.17 -15.52 -0.26
C VAL A 41 -22.96 -15.76 -1.53
N ASP A 42 -22.83 -16.96 -2.08
CA ASP A 42 -23.60 -17.41 -3.23
C ASP A 42 -25.11 -17.37 -2.90
N PRO A 43 -25.93 -16.60 -3.65
CA PRO A 43 -27.37 -16.52 -3.43
C PRO A 43 -28.05 -17.89 -3.47
N LYS A 44 -27.61 -18.82 -4.32
CA LYS A 44 -28.20 -20.17 -4.41
C LYS A 44 -27.97 -20.98 -3.13
N LYS A 45 -26.81 -20.80 -2.50
CA LYS A 45 -26.48 -21.41 -1.20
C LYS A 45 -27.17 -20.69 -0.04
N ALA A 46 -27.56 -19.43 -0.20
CA ALA A 46 -28.30 -18.67 0.80
C ALA A 46 -29.78 -19.10 0.85
N VAL A 47 -30.42 -19.28 -0.31
CA VAL A 47 -31.83 -19.70 -0.41
C VAL A 47 -32.03 -21.13 0.10
N ALA A 48 -31.16 -22.07 -0.29
CA ALA A 48 -31.21 -23.46 0.19
C ALA A 48 -31.01 -23.62 1.72
N LYS A 49 -30.51 -22.57 2.40
CA LYS A 49 -30.39 -22.52 3.86
C LYS A 49 -31.60 -21.90 4.56
N ALA A 50 -32.33 -21.02 3.87
CA ALA A 50 -33.52 -20.34 4.41
C ALA A 50 -34.77 -21.22 4.39
N GLU A 51 -34.81 -22.26 3.54
CA GLU A 51 -35.96 -23.18 3.42
C GLU A 51 -36.05 -24.27 4.51
N LYS A 52 -35.22 -24.22 5.57
CA LYS A 52 -35.34 -25.12 6.74
C LYS A 52 -35.98 -24.37 7.92
N PRO A 53 -37.00 -24.93 8.61
CA PRO A 53 -37.76 -24.18 9.60
C PRO A 53 -36.88 -23.78 10.80
N GLU A 54 -36.93 -22.50 11.17
CA GLU A 54 -36.26 -21.96 12.36
C GLU A 54 -36.97 -22.43 13.64
N ALA A 55 -36.24 -23.15 14.51
CA ALA A 55 -36.69 -23.42 15.87
C ALA A 55 -36.19 -22.32 16.82
N SER A 56 -37.15 -21.54 17.33
CA SER A 56 -37.17 -20.69 18.54
C SER A 56 -35.89 -19.92 18.93
N LEU A 57 -35.99 -18.59 18.83
CA LEU A 57 -35.12 -17.61 19.48
C LEU A 57 -35.23 -17.69 21.01
N LYS A 58 -34.12 -17.96 21.71
CA LYS A 58 -33.97 -17.64 23.14
C LYS A 58 -32.91 -16.55 23.31
N VAL A 59 -33.31 -15.47 23.98
CA VAL A 59 -32.50 -14.28 24.28
C VAL A 59 -31.70 -14.52 25.56
N PRO A 60 -30.38 -14.28 25.59
CA PRO A 60 -29.67 -14.11 26.86
C PRO A 60 -29.32 -12.64 27.14
N HIS A 61 -29.34 -12.37 28.44
CA HIS A 61 -29.25 -11.11 29.16
C HIS A 61 -28.05 -10.21 28.82
N LEU A 62 -28.29 -8.90 28.84
CA LEU A 62 -27.32 -7.83 28.62
C LEU A 62 -26.49 -7.57 29.88
N SER A 63 -25.16 -7.68 29.80
CA SER A 63 -24.24 -7.08 30.78
C SER A 63 -23.42 -5.98 30.09
N ARG A 64 -23.62 -4.76 30.58
CA ARG A 64 -23.07 -3.51 30.07
C ARG A 64 -21.64 -3.34 30.59
N LYS A 65 -20.65 -3.31 29.69
CA LYS A 65 -19.38 -2.64 29.93
C LYS A 65 -19.09 -1.69 28.77
N THR A 66 -18.88 -0.44 29.16
CA THR A 66 -18.58 0.73 28.35
C THR A 66 -17.15 0.67 27.81
N SER A 67 -16.98 0.88 26.51
CA SER A 67 -15.73 1.42 25.94
C SER A 67 -15.95 1.88 24.49
N ALA A 68 -15.17 2.89 24.15
CA ALA A 68 -15.38 3.84 23.08
C ALA A 68 -15.28 3.28 21.65
N SER A 69 -15.89 4.03 20.74
CA SER A 69 -15.95 3.86 19.31
C SER A 69 -14.58 3.82 18.61
N SER A 70 -14.32 2.74 17.88
CA SER A 70 -13.44 2.76 16.70
C SER A 70 -13.92 1.68 15.72
N VAL A 71 -14.43 2.13 14.57
CA VAL A 71 -14.95 1.28 13.49
C VAL A 71 -13.82 0.60 12.72
N ALA A 72 -13.20 -0.43 13.31
CA ALA A 72 -12.34 -1.39 12.61
C ALA A 72 -13.18 -2.62 12.24
N SER A 73 -13.79 -2.60 11.05
CA SER A 73 -14.71 -3.66 10.62
C SER A 73 -13.96 -4.85 10.01
N SER A 74 -13.88 -5.92 10.81
CA SER A 74 -13.82 -7.35 10.43
C SER A 74 -12.79 -7.80 9.38
N ALA A 75 -11.54 -7.97 9.83
CA ALA A 75 -10.60 -8.93 9.28
C ALA A 75 -10.21 -9.94 10.38
N LEU A 76 -11.12 -10.84 10.74
CA LEU A 76 -10.84 -11.92 11.68
C LEU A 76 -11.30 -13.24 11.07
N SER A 77 -10.37 -13.89 10.37
CA SER A 77 -10.34 -15.33 10.11
C SER A 77 -8.97 -15.70 9.51
N SER A 78 -7.88 -15.36 10.21
CA SER A 78 -6.60 -16.05 10.07
C SER A 78 -6.50 -17.01 11.26
N SER A 79 -6.82 -18.27 11.03
CA SER A 79 -6.52 -19.33 11.97
C SER A 79 -5.04 -19.67 11.84
N ASP A 80 -4.23 -19.17 12.76
CA ASP A 80 -2.93 -19.77 13.05
C ASP A 80 -3.20 -21.11 13.77
N ASN A 81 -2.76 -22.20 13.14
CA ASN A 81 -2.86 -23.54 13.70
C ASN A 81 -1.88 -23.67 14.85
N ASP A 82 -2.39 -23.89 16.06
CA ASP A 82 -1.65 -24.54 17.13
C ASP A 82 -2.24 -25.93 17.39
N THR A 83 -1.35 -26.89 17.58
CA THR A 83 -1.62 -28.31 17.47
C THR A 83 -2.12 -28.84 18.80
N SER A 84 -3.43 -29.04 18.95
CA SER A 84 -3.95 -29.90 20.03
C SER A 84 -5.21 -30.66 19.60
N ASN A 85 -5.07 -31.97 19.59
CA ASN A 85 -6.05 -32.93 19.12
C ASN A 85 -7.09 -33.19 20.22
N THR A 86 -8.25 -32.52 20.18
CA THR A 86 -9.44 -32.96 20.92
C THR A 86 -10.70 -32.81 20.05
N LYS A 87 -11.35 -33.93 19.75
CA LYS A 87 -12.61 -34.01 19.00
C LYS A 87 -13.73 -33.31 19.78
N LYS A 88 -14.16 -32.12 19.33
CA LYS A 88 -15.44 -31.50 19.72
C LYS A 88 -16.37 -31.40 18.51
N GLU A 89 -17.60 -31.86 18.69
CA GLU A 89 -18.67 -31.86 17.70
C GLU A 89 -18.90 -30.47 17.09
N LYS A 90 -18.97 -30.40 15.75
CA LYS A 90 -19.15 -29.17 14.99
C LYS A 90 -20.60 -28.65 15.12
N LYS A 91 -20.83 -27.71 16.03
CA LYS A 91 -22.02 -26.83 15.96
C LYS A 91 -22.03 -26.10 14.62
N LYS A 92 -23.18 -26.14 13.90
CA LYS A 92 -23.37 -25.45 12.60
C LYS A 92 -23.19 -23.94 12.79
N LYS A 93 -22.08 -23.40 12.28
CA LYS A 93 -21.82 -21.96 12.28
C LYS A 93 -22.84 -21.25 11.38
N GLN A 94 -23.61 -20.33 11.95
CA GLN A 94 -24.40 -19.32 11.23
C GLN A 94 -23.52 -18.69 10.12
N PRO A 95 -24.05 -18.40 8.91
CA PRO A 95 -23.28 -17.67 7.92
C PRO A 95 -22.83 -16.34 8.54
N SER A 96 -21.53 -16.04 8.46
CA SER A 96 -20.95 -14.86 9.10
C SER A 96 -21.44 -13.53 8.51
N ILE A 97 -22.36 -13.56 7.54
CA ILE A 97 -22.88 -12.42 6.81
C ILE A 97 -24.26 -12.72 6.23
N ILE A 98 -25.15 -11.72 6.26
CA ILE A 98 -26.49 -11.81 5.68
C ILE A 98 -26.46 -11.57 4.16
N PRO A 99 -27.37 -12.20 3.37
CA PRO A 99 -27.38 -12.04 1.91
C PRO A 99 -27.48 -10.59 1.44
N ALA A 100 -28.29 -9.76 2.10
CA ALA A 100 -28.47 -8.36 1.76
C ALA A 100 -27.17 -7.54 1.87
N LEU A 101 -26.29 -7.87 2.81
CA LEU A 101 -24.98 -7.21 2.95
C LEU A 101 -23.98 -7.75 1.92
N SER A 102 -23.99 -9.05 1.66
CA SER A 102 -23.18 -9.68 0.61
C SER A 102 -23.51 -9.12 -0.79
N ALA A 103 -24.79 -8.83 -1.06
CA ALA A 103 -25.25 -8.33 -2.36
C ALA A 103 -24.69 -6.93 -2.72
N LEU A 104 -24.21 -6.16 -1.73
CA LEU A 104 -23.55 -4.87 -1.96
C LEU A 104 -22.14 -5.03 -2.56
N GLY A 105 -21.56 -6.23 -2.49
CA GLY A 105 -20.28 -6.57 -3.11
C GLY A 105 -20.42 -6.84 -4.60
N ILE A 106 -20.39 -5.78 -5.41
CA ILE A 106 -20.52 -5.86 -6.86
C ILE A 106 -19.16 -6.18 -7.49
N TYR A 107 -18.26 -5.20 -7.53
CA TYR A 107 -16.93 -5.34 -8.15
C TYR A 107 -15.82 -5.74 -7.19
N THR A 108 -16.08 -5.70 -5.87
CA THR A 108 -15.09 -5.89 -4.81
C THR A 108 -15.53 -6.97 -3.83
N ARG A 109 -15.67 -8.20 -4.30
CA ARG A 109 -16.08 -9.34 -3.47
C ARG A 109 -14.90 -9.89 -2.69
N SER A 110 -15.02 -9.94 -1.37
CA SER A 110 -13.99 -10.52 -0.53
C SER A 110 -14.11 -12.04 -0.52
N TYR A 111 -13.04 -12.71 -0.94
CA TYR A 111 -12.89 -14.17 -0.88
C TYR A 111 -11.77 -14.55 0.09
N HIS A 112 -11.83 -15.77 0.62
CA HIS A 112 -10.74 -16.32 1.40
C HIS A 112 -9.63 -16.75 0.45
N PHE A 113 -8.41 -16.30 0.70
CA PHE A 113 -7.27 -16.72 -0.10
C PHE A 113 -6.82 -18.12 0.34
N SER A 114 -6.89 -19.09 -0.58
CA SER A 114 -6.31 -20.43 -0.41
C SER A 114 -5.05 -20.61 -1.26
N SER A 115 -5.15 -20.30 -2.55
CA SER A 115 -4.02 -20.26 -3.49
C SER A 115 -4.35 -19.39 -4.70
N LEU A 116 -3.32 -19.00 -5.45
CA LEU A 116 -3.45 -18.28 -6.73
C LEU A 116 -4.05 -19.14 -7.86
N SER A 117 -4.10 -20.46 -7.66
CA SER A 117 -4.70 -21.43 -8.59
C SER A 117 -6.14 -21.83 -8.22
N SER A 118 -6.67 -21.26 -7.13
CA SER A 118 -8.02 -21.59 -6.67
C SER A 118 -9.10 -21.10 -7.64
N PRO A 119 -10.28 -21.75 -7.71
CA PRO A 119 -11.38 -21.25 -8.53
C PRO A 119 -11.81 -19.82 -8.18
N ASP A 120 -11.68 -19.43 -6.91
CA ASP A 120 -11.98 -18.08 -6.45
C ASP A 120 -11.05 -17.03 -7.08
N ALA A 121 -9.80 -17.39 -7.39
CA ALA A 121 -8.83 -16.53 -8.08
C ALA A 121 -9.19 -16.26 -9.55
N LEU A 122 -10.14 -17.00 -10.12
CA LEU A 122 -10.63 -16.77 -11.48
C LEU A 122 -11.86 -15.86 -11.52
N VAL A 123 -12.44 -15.52 -10.35
CA VAL A 123 -13.64 -14.69 -10.28
C VAL A 123 -13.25 -13.23 -10.56
N PRO A 124 -13.72 -12.56 -11.62
CA PRO A 124 -13.26 -11.22 -12.00
C PRO A 124 -13.34 -10.13 -10.92
N THR A 125 -14.31 -10.27 -10.02
CA THR A 125 -14.60 -9.30 -8.95
C THR A 125 -13.95 -9.65 -7.61
N HIS A 126 -13.16 -10.72 -7.55
CA HIS A 126 -12.57 -11.12 -6.28
C HIS A 126 -11.52 -10.09 -5.83
N VAL A 127 -11.42 -9.94 -4.51
CA VAL A 127 -10.37 -9.17 -3.86
C VAL A 127 -9.80 -10.02 -2.74
N PHE A 128 -8.57 -10.48 -2.91
CA PHE A 128 -7.84 -11.14 -1.84
C PHE A 128 -7.25 -10.11 -0.88
N SER A 129 -7.10 -10.50 0.38
CA SER A 129 -6.49 -9.65 1.41
C SER A 129 -5.54 -10.45 2.25
N LEU A 130 -4.26 -10.09 2.19
CA LEU A 130 -3.17 -10.78 2.84
C LEU A 130 -2.43 -9.84 3.77
N SER A 131 -2.00 -10.35 4.92
CA SER A 131 -1.04 -9.64 5.76
C SER A 131 0.30 -9.52 5.02
N GLU A 132 1.11 -8.53 5.39
CA GLU A 132 2.44 -8.31 4.83
C GLU A 132 3.27 -9.61 4.78
N LYS A 133 3.29 -10.37 5.89
CA LYS A 133 4.01 -11.65 5.99
C LYS A 133 3.47 -12.68 5.01
N LYS A 134 2.15 -12.86 4.95
CA LYS A 134 1.55 -13.88 4.10
C LYS A 134 1.76 -13.59 2.62
N LEU A 135 1.70 -12.33 2.24
CA LEU A 135 1.94 -11.93 0.85
C LEU A 135 3.39 -12.21 0.45
N MET A 136 4.35 -11.97 1.34
CA MET A 136 5.75 -12.31 1.07
C MET A 136 6.00 -13.81 0.97
N GLU A 137 5.37 -14.63 1.81
CA GLU A 137 5.42 -16.10 1.66
C GLU A 137 4.90 -16.54 0.28
N VAL A 138 3.80 -15.94 -0.19
CA VAL A 138 3.25 -16.23 -1.52
C VAL A 138 4.17 -15.75 -2.64
N HIS A 139 4.83 -14.60 -2.47
CA HIS A 139 5.80 -14.10 -3.43
C HIS A 139 7.04 -15.00 -3.52
N GLN A 140 7.56 -15.46 -2.37
CA GLN A 140 8.67 -16.42 -2.30
C GLN A 140 8.33 -17.74 -3.00
N SER A 141 7.11 -18.26 -2.79
CA SER A 141 6.72 -19.53 -3.38
C SER A 141 6.29 -19.42 -4.85
N SER A 142 5.77 -18.27 -5.27
CA SER A 142 5.01 -18.14 -6.52
C SER A 142 5.00 -16.71 -7.08
N GLY A 143 6.16 -16.04 -7.05
CA GLY A 143 6.32 -14.63 -7.44
C GLY A 143 5.77 -14.25 -8.82
N PRO A 144 6.14 -14.94 -9.91
CA PRO A 144 5.60 -14.66 -11.24
C PRO A 144 4.07 -14.82 -11.31
N THR A 145 3.52 -15.89 -10.72
CA THR A 145 2.06 -16.10 -10.67
C THR A 145 1.35 -15.01 -9.88
N LEU A 146 1.93 -14.57 -8.75
CA LEU A 146 1.39 -13.47 -7.95
C LEU A 146 1.36 -12.17 -8.75
N PHE A 147 2.44 -11.88 -9.46
CA PHE A 147 2.54 -10.68 -10.28
C PHE A 147 1.50 -10.66 -11.40
N SER A 148 1.45 -11.73 -12.20
CA SER A 148 0.50 -11.86 -13.30
C SER A 148 -0.96 -11.86 -12.82
N HIS A 149 -1.24 -12.40 -11.64
CA HIS A 149 -2.53 -12.23 -10.97
C HIS A 149 -2.83 -10.75 -10.71
N ASN A 150 -1.91 -10.01 -10.12
CA ASN A 150 -2.07 -8.59 -9.79
C ASN A 150 -2.10 -7.66 -11.01
N LYS A 151 -1.72 -8.13 -12.21
CA LYS A 151 -2.00 -7.41 -13.47
C LYS A 151 -3.51 -7.30 -13.73
N ASN A 152 -4.28 -8.32 -13.38
CA ASN A 152 -5.67 -8.50 -13.79
C ASN A 152 -6.70 -8.42 -12.65
N PHE A 153 -6.30 -8.69 -11.40
CA PHE A 153 -7.19 -8.77 -10.24
C PHE A 153 -6.68 -7.91 -9.08
N LEU A 154 -7.61 -7.43 -8.25
CA LEU A 154 -7.29 -6.59 -7.09
C LEU A 154 -6.79 -7.44 -5.91
N MET A 155 -5.70 -6.99 -5.31
CA MET A 155 -5.17 -7.53 -4.07
C MET A 155 -4.97 -6.41 -3.04
N ARG A 156 -5.26 -6.74 -1.78
CA ARG A 156 -5.00 -5.87 -0.63
C ARG A 156 -3.89 -6.44 0.26
N ALA A 157 -2.83 -5.65 0.48
CA ALA A 157 -1.86 -5.87 1.54
C ALA A 157 -2.24 -5.06 2.78
N PHE A 158 -1.92 -5.55 3.97
CA PHE A 158 -2.11 -4.79 5.21
C PHE A 158 -1.07 -5.14 6.29
N PRO A 159 -0.84 -4.24 7.27
CA PRO A 159 0.15 -4.45 8.31
C PRO A 159 -0.22 -5.63 9.21
N SER A 160 0.76 -6.38 9.68
CA SER A 160 0.56 -7.49 10.61
C SER A 160 -0.11 -7.04 11.91
N GLY A 161 -0.94 -7.90 12.51
CA GLY A 161 -1.52 -7.66 13.83
C GLY A 161 -0.48 -7.55 14.96
N LEU A 162 0.76 -7.97 14.71
CA LEU A 162 1.88 -7.80 15.65
C LEU A 162 2.37 -6.34 15.75
N ARG A 163 1.96 -5.46 14.84
CA ARG A 163 2.30 -4.03 14.85
C ARG A 163 1.41 -3.26 15.84
N VAL A 164 1.56 -3.57 17.12
CA VAL A 164 0.73 -2.99 18.20
C VAL A 164 0.87 -1.48 18.35
N ARG A 165 2.00 -0.90 17.92
CA ARG A 165 2.22 0.56 17.90
C ARG A 165 1.76 1.23 16.60
N SER A 166 1.00 0.52 15.75
CA SER A 166 0.53 1.00 14.46
C SER A 166 1.64 1.47 13.50
N ASP A 167 2.86 0.92 13.63
CA ASP A 167 3.93 1.09 12.64
C ASP A 167 3.41 0.68 11.26
N ASN A 168 3.85 1.34 10.19
CA ASN A 168 3.54 0.92 8.83
C ASN A 168 4.59 -0.04 8.27
N LEU A 169 4.14 -0.87 7.31
CA LEU A 169 4.99 -1.59 6.36
C LEU A 169 5.56 -0.63 5.30
N ASP A 170 6.64 -1.00 4.62
CA ASP A 170 7.09 -0.28 3.40
C ASP A 170 6.15 -0.62 2.24
N PRO A 171 5.32 0.33 1.75
CA PRO A 171 4.36 0.04 0.70
C PRO A 171 5.00 -0.19 -0.67
N SER A 172 6.22 0.31 -0.89
CA SER A 172 6.91 0.19 -2.17
C SER A 172 7.21 -1.27 -2.53
N VAL A 173 7.52 -2.09 -1.52
CA VAL A 173 7.75 -3.53 -1.67
C VAL A 173 6.53 -4.24 -2.28
N PHE A 174 5.32 -3.82 -1.90
CA PHE A 174 4.08 -4.43 -2.37
C PHE A 174 3.63 -3.86 -3.71
N TRP A 175 3.83 -2.56 -3.96
CA TRP A 175 3.57 -1.97 -5.28
C TRP A 175 4.45 -2.58 -6.37
N ARG A 176 5.73 -2.88 -6.07
CA ARG A 176 6.64 -3.62 -6.96
C ARG A 176 6.13 -5.02 -7.30
N LYS A 177 5.30 -5.62 -6.44
CA LYS A 177 4.60 -6.90 -6.67
C LYS A 177 3.23 -6.75 -7.35
N GLY A 178 2.91 -5.55 -7.84
CA GLY A 178 1.68 -5.23 -8.55
C GLY A 178 0.46 -5.02 -7.64
N VAL A 179 0.62 -5.12 -6.32
CA VAL A 179 -0.47 -4.97 -5.35
C VAL A 179 -0.99 -3.54 -5.39
N GLN A 180 -2.31 -3.36 -5.52
CA GLN A 180 -2.92 -2.06 -5.75
C GLN A 180 -3.40 -1.41 -4.44
N ILE A 181 -3.91 -2.21 -3.50
CA ILE A 181 -4.49 -1.71 -2.25
C ILE A 181 -3.52 -2.02 -1.10
N VAL A 182 -2.52 -1.17 -0.90
CA VAL A 182 -1.60 -1.32 0.23
C VAL A 182 -2.10 -0.47 1.39
N ALA A 183 -2.75 -1.11 2.36
CA ALA A 183 -3.36 -0.39 3.47
C ALA A 183 -2.31 0.03 4.49
N LEU A 184 -2.40 1.28 4.94
CA LEU A 184 -1.52 1.89 5.95
C LEU A 184 -2.33 2.49 7.10
N ASN A 185 -1.66 2.71 8.22
CA ASN A 185 -2.12 3.39 9.41
C ASN A 185 -1.89 4.90 9.25
N TRP A 186 -2.91 5.61 8.74
CA TRP A 186 -2.84 7.05 8.44
C TRP A 186 -2.63 7.94 9.65
N GLN A 187 -2.94 7.45 10.86
CA GLN A 187 -2.70 8.15 12.11
C GLN A 187 -1.20 8.32 12.44
N ARG A 188 -0.30 7.70 11.67
CA ARG A 188 1.13 7.67 11.96
C ARG A 188 1.98 8.05 10.75
N TRP A 189 2.66 9.20 10.83
CA TRP A 189 3.56 9.71 9.79
C TRP A 189 4.97 9.13 9.91
N ASP A 190 5.10 7.87 9.48
CA ASP A 190 6.38 7.18 9.35
C ASP A 190 6.78 7.00 7.88
N GLU A 191 7.77 6.14 7.62
CA GLU A 191 8.29 5.89 6.28
C GLU A 191 7.22 5.46 5.27
N GLY A 192 6.32 4.57 5.67
CA GLY A 192 5.26 4.10 4.80
C GLY A 192 4.32 5.23 4.38
N MET A 193 3.95 6.12 5.30
CA MET A 193 3.11 7.27 4.97
C MET A 193 3.81 8.32 4.10
N MET A 194 5.11 8.54 4.28
CA MET A 194 5.88 9.45 3.42
C MET A 194 5.98 8.94 1.97
N LEU A 195 6.21 7.64 1.80
CA LEU A 195 6.22 6.99 0.48
C LEU A 195 4.82 7.00 -0.15
N ASN A 196 3.77 6.79 0.65
CA ASN A 196 2.38 6.92 0.20
C ASN A 196 2.05 8.33 -0.28
N GLU A 197 2.45 9.35 0.47
CA GLU A 197 2.29 10.74 0.04
C GLU A 197 3.02 10.98 -1.29
N ALA A 198 4.27 10.55 -1.42
CA ALA A 198 5.02 10.70 -2.67
C ALA A 198 4.37 10.00 -3.87
N MET A 199 3.80 8.80 -3.67
CA MET A 199 3.10 8.03 -4.69
C MET A 199 1.87 8.80 -5.19
N PHE A 200 1.02 9.26 -4.28
CA PHE A 200 -0.30 9.79 -4.60
C PHE A 200 -0.36 11.32 -4.69
N ASN A 201 0.70 12.05 -4.33
CA ASN A 201 0.73 13.51 -4.44
C ASN A 201 0.41 13.98 -5.87
N GLY A 202 -0.43 15.00 -5.98
CA GLY A 202 -0.95 15.50 -7.26
C GLY A 202 -1.91 14.55 -7.99
N SER A 203 -2.33 13.44 -7.37
CA SER A 203 -3.35 12.54 -7.90
C SER A 203 -4.66 12.64 -7.11
N ALA A 204 -5.75 12.15 -7.70
CA ALA A 204 -7.05 12.02 -7.00
C ALA A 204 -7.15 10.70 -6.19
N GLY A 205 -6.02 10.17 -5.70
CA GLY A 205 -5.93 8.89 -5.00
C GLY A 205 -5.82 7.66 -5.91
N TRP A 206 -5.67 7.86 -7.22
CA TRP A 206 -5.45 6.80 -8.20
C TRP A 206 -4.23 7.12 -9.06
N VAL A 207 -3.35 6.15 -9.19
CA VAL A 207 -2.12 6.23 -9.98
C VAL A 207 -2.07 5.01 -10.88
N LEU A 208 -1.84 5.22 -12.17
CA LEU A 208 -1.66 4.13 -13.12
C LEU A 208 -0.36 3.38 -12.80
N LYS A 209 -0.40 2.05 -12.81
CA LYS A 209 0.80 1.22 -12.68
C LYS A 209 1.72 1.43 -13.90
N PRO A 210 3.04 1.12 -13.80
CA PRO A 210 3.93 1.10 -14.97
C PRO A 210 3.34 0.26 -16.11
N GLU A 211 3.71 0.57 -17.36
CA GLU A 211 3.15 -0.09 -18.55
C GLU A 211 3.18 -1.62 -18.47
N GLY A 212 4.31 -2.19 -18.06
CA GLY A 212 4.50 -3.62 -17.83
C GLY A 212 3.57 -4.27 -16.80
N TYR A 213 3.08 -3.48 -15.86
CA TYR A 213 2.26 -3.93 -14.75
C TYR A 213 0.77 -3.91 -15.11
N LEU A 214 0.39 -3.38 -16.26
CA LEU A 214 -0.99 -3.35 -16.74
C LEU A 214 -1.39 -4.73 -17.26
N GLY A 215 -2.58 -5.20 -16.90
CA GLY A 215 -3.15 -6.41 -17.49
C GLY A 215 -3.45 -6.22 -18.98
N ASP A 216 -3.66 -7.33 -19.68
CA ASP A 216 -3.98 -7.31 -21.10
C ASP A 216 -5.25 -6.50 -21.31
N LEU A 217 -5.09 -5.30 -21.89
CA LEU A 217 -6.22 -4.48 -22.30
C LEU A 217 -6.97 -5.30 -23.36
N VAL A 218 -8.21 -5.70 -23.07
CA VAL A 218 -9.13 -6.13 -24.15
C VAL A 218 -9.11 -5.00 -25.18
N PRO A 219 -8.69 -5.24 -26.44
CA PRO A 219 -8.50 -4.16 -27.41
C PRO A 219 -9.78 -3.34 -27.54
N ARG A 220 -9.68 -2.02 -27.39
CA ARG A 220 -10.77 -1.08 -27.74
C ARG A 220 -10.97 -1.14 -29.24
N GLY A 221 -11.78 -2.09 -29.72
CA GLY A 221 -12.04 -2.21 -31.17
C GLY A 221 -12.87 -3.42 -31.59
N SER A 222 -12.87 -4.54 -30.87
CA SER A 222 -13.69 -5.69 -31.25
C SER A 222 -15.07 -5.63 -30.59
N ARG A 223 -16.09 -5.28 -31.39
CA ARG A 223 -17.49 -5.62 -31.11
C ARG A 223 -17.64 -7.14 -31.14
N GLN A 224 -17.26 -7.80 -30.05
CA GLN A 224 -17.65 -9.14 -29.60
C GLN A 224 -16.56 -9.60 -28.63
N ALA A 225 -16.80 -9.43 -27.33
CA ALA A 225 -15.95 -10.01 -26.30
C ALA A 225 -16.85 -10.67 -25.26
N SER A 226 -17.16 -11.94 -25.49
CA SER A 226 -17.40 -12.86 -24.39
C SER A 226 -16.19 -12.77 -23.45
N GLY A 227 -16.41 -12.59 -22.15
CA GLY A 227 -15.34 -12.74 -21.17
C GLY A 227 -14.60 -14.07 -21.38
N PRO A 228 -13.35 -14.20 -20.92
CA PRO A 228 -12.55 -15.40 -21.13
C PRO A 228 -13.35 -16.62 -20.69
N LYS A 229 -13.57 -17.56 -21.62
CA LYS A 229 -14.28 -18.82 -21.32
C LYS A 229 -13.43 -19.60 -20.31
N ALA A 230 -14.09 -20.20 -19.32
CA ALA A 230 -13.43 -21.12 -18.39
C ALA A 230 -12.78 -22.25 -19.21
N GLY A 231 -11.44 -22.23 -19.30
CA GLY A 231 -10.65 -23.13 -20.15
C GLY A 231 -9.73 -22.44 -21.16
N GLU A 232 -9.93 -21.14 -21.45
CA GLU A 232 -9.05 -20.33 -22.32
C GLU A 232 -8.03 -19.49 -21.53
N ILE A 233 -8.06 -19.51 -20.19
CA ILE A 233 -6.94 -19.07 -19.35
C ILE A 233 -5.86 -20.17 -19.39
N LYS A 234 -5.37 -20.49 -20.60
CA LYS A 234 -4.14 -21.26 -20.78
C LYS A 234 -2.99 -20.32 -20.45
N GLY A 235 -2.42 -20.51 -19.26
CA GLY A 235 -1.22 -19.83 -18.81
C GLY A 235 -1.49 -18.38 -18.43
N ILE A 236 -1.79 -18.13 -17.15
CA ILE A 236 -1.28 -16.91 -16.52
C ILE A 236 0.22 -16.92 -16.83
N GLY A 237 0.68 -16.10 -17.78
CA GLY A 237 2.07 -16.08 -18.20
C GLY A 237 2.97 -16.02 -16.97
N GLN A 238 4.05 -16.82 -16.96
CA GLN A 238 5.09 -16.74 -15.93
C GLN A 238 5.96 -15.50 -16.12
N GLU A 239 5.35 -14.37 -16.50
CA GLU A 239 6.05 -13.10 -16.58
C GLU A 239 6.37 -12.67 -15.15
N SER A 240 7.65 -12.50 -14.85
CA SER A 240 8.06 -11.94 -13.58
C SER A 240 7.93 -10.41 -13.62
N GLN A 241 7.95 -9.78 -12.44
CA GLN A 241 8.12 -8.33 -12.31
C GLN A 241 9.35 -7.85 -13.08
N ALA A 242 10.35 -8.73 -13.21
CA ALA A 242 11.59 -8.41 -13.86
C ALA A 242 11.54 -8.35 -15.38
N ASP A 243 10.64 -9.11 -15.98
CA ASP A 243 10.46 -9.14 -17.43
C ASP A 243 9.50 -8.03 -17.89
N ALA A 244 8.56 -7.67 -17.02
CA ALA A 244 7.43 -6.84 -17.38
C ALA A 244 7.78 -5.37 -17.64
N THR A 245 8.77 -4.82 -16.92
CA THR A 245 9.08 -3.38 -17.00
C THR A 245 10.53 -3.13 -17.38
N HIS A 246 10.73 -2.11 -18.20
CA HIS A 246 12.07 -1.66 -18.56
C HIS A 246 12.75 -1.04 -17.33
N ARG A 247 13.84 -1.66 -16.88
CA ARG A 247 14.65 -1.16 -15.79
C ARG A 247 15.87 -0.43 -16.34
N ARG A 248 16.24 0.66 -15.68
CA ARG A 248 17.39 1.49 -16.07
C ARG A 248 18.41 1.56 -14.96
N THR A 249 19.63 1.94 -15.34
CA THR A 249 20.67 2.27 -14.37
C THR A 249 20.61 3.76 -14.08
N LEU A 250 20.47 4.11 -12.81
CA LEU A 250 20.36 5.49 -12.34
C LEU A 250 21.72 6.01 -11.86
N SER A 251 22.10 7.17 -12.38
CA SER A 251 23.11 8.03 -11.77
C SER A 251 22.43 9.32 -11.30
N LEU A 252 22.34 9.50 -9.98
CA LEU A 252 21.68 10.64 -9.35
C LEU A 252 22.68 11.41 -8.49
N SER A 253 22.71 12.72 -8.64
CA SER A 253 23.42 13.60 -7.72
C SER A 253 22.51 14.71 -7.23
N VAL A 254 22.67 15.04 -5.95
CA VAL A 254 21.95 16.12 -5.28
C VAL A 254 22.99 17.03 -4.65
N THR A 255 23.07 18.26 -5.15
CA THR A 255 23.82 19.36 -4.54
C THR A 255 22.88 20.10 -3.61
N VAL A 256 23.12 20.07 -2.31
CA VAL A 256 22.30 20.76 -1.31
C VAL A 256 22.95 22.11 -1.02
N LEU A 257 22.23 23.19 -1.26
CA LEU A 257 22.73 24.54 -1.05
C LEU A 257 22.33 25.04 0.33
N ALA A 258 21.02 25.04 0.60
CA ALA A 258 20.51 25.62 1.84
C ALA A 258 19.15 25.04 2.22
N ALA A 259 18.78 25.21 3.49
CA ALA A 259 17.43 25.05 3.99
C ALA A 259 16.97 26.36 4.64
N GLN A 260 15.70 26.70 4.49
CA GLN A 260 15.12 27.92 5.06
C GLN A 260 13.81 27.61 5.79
N ASP A 261 13.52 28.41 6.82
CA ASP A 261 12.25 28.44 7.53
C ASP A 261 11.80 27.06 8.03
N LEU A 262 12.75 26.29 8.56
CA LEU A 262 12.49 24.95 9.05
C LEU A 262 11.59 25.01 10.29
N PRO A 263 10.49 24.23 10.33
CA PRO A 263 9.72 24.09 11.56
C PRO A 263 10.56 23.43 12.64
N LEU A 264 10.24 23.69 13.90
CA LEU A 264 10.81 22.92 15.00
C LEU A 264 10.14 21.55 15.06
N PRO A 265 10.88 20.49 15.45
CA PRO A 265 10.26 19.23 15.83
C PRO A 265 9.16 19.45 16.89
N PRO A 266 8.07 18.67 16.88
CA PRO A 266 6.93 18.86 17.79
C PRO A 266 7.32 18.85 19.28
N GLU A 267 8.40 18.14 19.60
CA GLU A 267 8.91 17.95 20.96
C GLU A 267 9.73 19.16 21.45
N LEU A 268 10.22 20.01 20.53
CA LEU A 268 11.02 21.19 20.84
C LEU A 268 10.19 22.46 20.92
N ARG A 269 10.36 23.21 22.00
CA ARG A 269 9.71 24.52 22.19
C ARG A 269 10.54 25.72 21.73
N HIS A 270 11.87 25.54 21.65
CA HIS A 270 12.80 26.65 21.50
C HIS A 270 13.90 26.30 20.49
N ALA A 271 14.20 27.23 19.59
CA ALA A 271 15.17 27.04 18.52
C ALA A 271 16.57 26.68 19.02
N HIS A 272 17.03 27.20 20.17
CA HIS A 272 18.38 26.94 20.72
C HIS A 272 18.71 25.44 20.95
N SER A 273 17.69 24.59 21.10
CA SER A 273 17.84 23.13 21.26
C SER A 273 17.77 22.38 19.92
N PHE A 274 17.53 23.10 18.84
CA PHE A 274 17.43 22.55 17.50
C PHE A 274 18.82 22.47 16.86
N HIS A 275 19.22 21.25 16.56
CA HIS A 275 20.46 20.82 15.95
C HIS A 275 20.13 20.11 14.63
N PRO A 276 19.64 20.84 13.63
CA PRO A 276 19.11 20.22 12.44
C PRO A 276 20.20 19.56 11.59
N TYR A 277 19.88 18.40 11.03
CA TYR A 277 20.64 17.77 9.97
C TYR A 277 19.70 17.27 8.87
N LEU A 278 20.24 17.11 7.67
CA LEU A 278 19.48 16.61 6.52
C LEU A 278 19.88 15.17 6.22
N LYS A 279 18.88 14.29 6.18
CA LYS A 279 19.02 12.92 5.68
C LYS A 279 18.36 12.82 4.31
N ILE A 280 19.07 12.24 3.34
CA ILE A 280 18.58 11.99 1.98
C ILE A 280 18.65 10.50 1.72
N GLU A 281 17.53 9.90 1.30
CA GLU A 281 17.41 8.46 1.15
C GLU A 281 16.77 8.11 -0.19
N LEU A 282 17.41 7.22 -0.93
CA LEU A 282 16.93 6.70 -2.20
C LEU A 282 16.22 5.35 -1.96
N HIS A 283 14.94 5.29 -2.29
CA HIS A 283 14.10 4.10 -2.16
C HIS A 283 13.95 3.47 -3.54
N VAL A 284 14.67 2.37 -3.78
CA VAL A 284 14.68 1.60 -5.03
C VAL A 284 14.44 0.12 -4.76
N GLU A 285 14.10 -0.65 -5.81
CA GLU A 285 13.99 -2.10 -5.72
C GLU A 285 15.38 -2.72 -5.48
N LYS A 286 15.58 -3.26 -4.28
CA LYS A 286 16.85 -3.90 -3.93
C LYS A 286 16.98 -5.29 -4.57
N PRO A 287 18.20 -5.80 -4.81
CA PRO A 287 18.39 -7.15 -5.32
C PRO A 287 17.73 -8.22 -4.45
N SER A 288 17.93 -8.16 -3.13
CA SER A 288 17.29 -9.07 -2.16
C SER A 288 15.77 -9.08 -2.22
N GLU A 289 15.16 -7.92 -2.46
CA GLU A 289 13.70 -7.80 -2.60
C GLU A 289 13.18 -8.53 -3.85
N ARG A 290 13.95 -8.50 -4.95
CA ARG A 290 13.62 -9.19 -6.21
C ARG A 290 13.66 -10.71 -6.04
N ASP A 291 14.63 -11.19 -5.29
CA ASP A 291 14.80 -12.62 -4.99
C ASP A 291 13.81 -13.12 -3.90
N GLY A 292 12.90 -12.25 -3.46
CA GLY A 292 11.86 -12.56 -2.50
C GLY A 292 12.38 -12.70 -1.07
N ALA A 293 13.42 -11.96 -0.66
CA ALA A 293 13.91 -12.01 0.71
C ALA A 293 12.79 -11.86 1.75
N THR A 294 12.94 -12.54 2.90
CA THR A 294 11.96 -12.42 3.98
C THR A 294 11.93 -11.00 4.51
N ILE A 295 10.73 -10.44 4.66
CA ILE A 295 10.52 -9.20 5.40
C ILE A 295 10.84 -9.46 6.89
N ASP A 296 11.58 -8.53 7.50
CA ASP A 296 11.89 -8.51 8.92
C ASP A 296 10.66 -8.14 9.78
N LYS A 297 10.86 -7.95 11.09
CA LYS A 297 9.76 -7.58 11.99
C LYS A 297 9.27 -6.14 11.80
N ASP A 298 10.08 -5.29 11.19
CA ASP A 298 9.81 -3.86 11.01
C ASP A 298 9.19 -3.55 9.63
N GLY A 299 9.13 -4.53 8.72
CA GLY A 299 8.50 -4.37 7.40
C GLY A 299 9.48 -4.11 6.28
N LYS A 300 10.77 -4.30 6.53
CA LYS A 300 11.85 -4.11 5.57
C LYS A 300 12.34 -5.47 5.08
N SER A 301 12.89 -5.54 3.87
CA SER A 301 13.69 -6.71 3.49
C SER A 301 14.78 -6.93 4.55
N LYS A 302 15.01 -8.20 4.94
CA LYS A 302 16.17 -8.55 5.78
C LYS A 302 17.46 -8.37 4.98
N ASP A 303 17.85 -7.14 4.82
CA ASP A 303 19.15 -6.78 4.26
C ASP A 303 20.12 -6.53 5.41
N ASN A 304 21.40 -6.75 5.16
CA ASN A 304 22.44 -6.32 6.10
C ASN A 304 22.52 -4.79 6.09
N ASP A 305 22.85 -4.19 7.24
CA ASP A 305 22.89 -2.74 7.43
C ASP A 305 23.73 -2.00 6.36
N ASP A 306 24.76 -2.65 5.80
CA ASP A 306 25.63 -2.10 4.75
C ASP A 306 24.89 -1.86 3.42
N GLU A 307 24.03 -2.78 2.98
CA GLU A 307 23.18 -2.62 1.78
C GLU A 307 22.19 -1.47 1.98
N ASP A 308 21.66 -1.38 3.20
CA ASP A 308 20.67 -0.40 3.59
C ASP A 308 21.25 1.02 3.67
N ASN A 309 22.52 1.13 4.06
CA ASN A 309 23.23 2.40 4.18
C ASN A 309 23.74 2.94 2.85
N LYS A 310 23.93 2.08 1.83
CA LYS A 310 24.34 2.50 0.47
C LYS A 310 23.42 3.54 -0.16
N TYR A 311 22.14 3.54 0.23
CA TYR A 311 21.12 4.43 -0.32
C TYR A 311 20.74 5.57 0.62
N LYS A 312 21.59 5.88 1.62
CA LYS A 312 21.33 6.91 2.62
C LYS A 312 22.54 7.82 2.75
N HIS A 313 22.29 9.13 2.73
CA HIS A 313 23.29 10.15 3.03
C HIS A 313 22.80 11.05 4.14
N THR A 314 23.71 11.48 5.00
CA THR A 314 23.47 12.43 6.08
C THR A 314 24.39 13.62 5.92
N LEU A 315 23.83 14.82 5.93
CA LEU A 315 24.56 16.08 5.87
C LEU A 315 24.33 16.85 7.17
N LYS A 316 25.42 17.15 7.88
CA LYS A 316 25.43 17.94 9.11
C LYS A 316 26.16 19.26 8.80
N PRO A 317 25.45 20.35 8.48
CA PRO A 317 26.07 21.62 8.06
C PRO A 317 26.78 22.36 9.21
N GLY A 318 26.63 21.91 10.45
CA GLY A 318 27.08 22.64 11.63
C GLY A 318 26.13 23.78 11.98
N GLY A 319 26.32 24.39 13.16
CA GLY A 319 25.40 25.41 13.68
C GLY A 319 24.31 24.83 14.59
N LYS A 320 23.86 25.66 15.52
CA LYS A 320 22.83 25.35 16.51
C LYS A 320 21.92 26.55 16.63
N GLY A 321 20.65 26.33 16.93
CA GLY A 321 19.82 27.43 17.40
C GLY A 321 19.08 28.23 16.33
N HIS A 322 19.06 27.78 15.08
CA HIS A 322 18.40 28.48 13.98
C HIS A 322 17.68 27.53 13.03
N THR A 323 16.68 28.07 12.31
CA THR A 323 15.80 27.36 11.38
C THR A 323 16.24 27.49 9.92
N GLU A 324 17.42 28.06 9.70
CA GLU A 324 18.08 28.19 8.41
C GLU A 324 19.35 27.33 8.42
N MET A 325 19.76 26.77 7.29
CA MET A 325 20.99 26.00 7.19
C MET A 325 21.69 26.30 5.88
N ASP A 326 23.00 26.53 5.92
CA ASP A 326 23.86 26.55 4.74
C ASP A 326 24.60 25.21 4.65
N PHE A 327 24.39 24.49 3.56
CA PHE A 327 25.04 23.20 3.30
C PHE A 327 26.32 23.34 2.48
N ALA A 328 26.78 24.57 2.20
CA ALA A 328 28.01 24.87 1.46
C ALA A 328 28.09 24.12 0.11
N ALA A 329 26.94 24.01 -0.58
CA ALA A 329 26.80 23.25 -1.82
C ALA A 329 27.27 21.78 -1.71
N ALA A 330 27.09 21.15 -0.55
CA ALA A 330 27.43 19.75 -0.32
C ALA A 330 26.75 18.85 -1.37
N ARG A 331 27.55 18.00 -2.00
CA ARG A 331 27.11 17.13 -3.10
C ARG A 331 27.09 15.69 -2.64
N ILE A 332 25.95 15.03 -2.80
CA ILE A 332 25.79 13.58 -2.62
C ILE A 332 25.52 12.90 -3.96
N GLU A 333 25.92 11.64 -4.06
CA GLU A 333 25.82 10.89 -5.32
C GLU A 333 25.39 9.44 -5.07
N PHE A 334 24.35 9.02 -5.78
CA PHE A 334 23.97 7.62 -5.95
C PHE A 334 24.45 7.18 -7.33
N LYS A 335 25.60 6.50 -7.36
CA LYS A 335 26.28 6.12 -8.61
C LYS A 335 25.78 4.76 -9.11
N GLU A 336 25.43 4.71 -10.39
CA GLU A 336 25.17 3.48 -11.13
C GLU A 336 24.22 2.50 -10.41
N VAL A 337 23.12 3.02 -9.86
CA VAL A 337 22.12 2.21 -9.18
C VAL A 337 21.34 1.39 -10.20
N PRO A 338 21.49 0.06 -10.25
CA PRO A 338 20.88 -0.74 -11.29
C PRO A 338 19.43 -1.08 -10.96
N GLY A 339 18.65 -1.42 -11.98
CA GLY A 339 17.33 -2.00 -11.77
C GLY A 339 16.25 -0.98 -11.37
N VAL A 340 16.42 0.30 -11.70
CA VAL A 340 15.49 1.35 -11.29
C VAL A 340 14.26 1.39 -12.19
N VAL A 341 13.09 1.38 -11.56
CA VAL A 341 11.79 1.70 -12.15
C VAL A 341 11.32 3.01 -11.51
N GLU A 342 11.31 4.10 -12.28
CA GLU A 342 11.18 5.45 -11.71
C GLU A 342 9.84 5.65 -10.99
N GLU A 343 8.76 5.11 -11.53
CA GLU A 343 7.40 5.22 -11.01
C GLU A 343 7.19 4.42 -9.71
N LEU A 344 8.15 3.56 -9.35
CA LEU A 344 8.15 2.75 -8.12
C LEU A 344 9.38 3.04 -7.24
N SER A 345 10.06 4.16 -7.50
CA SER A 345 11.26 4.59 -6.78
C SER A 345 11.09 6.02 -6.29
N PHE A 346 11.70 6.33 -5.14
CA PHE A 346 11.48 7.60 -4.44
C PHE A 346 12.77 8.19 -3.90
N LEU A 347 12.86 9.51 -3.89
CA LEU A 347 13.89 10.26 -3.19
C LEU A 347 13.24 10.95 -1.98
N ARG A 348 13.73 10.66 -0.79
CA ARG A 348 13.20 11.19 0.47
C ARG A 348 14.22 12.10 1.13
N PHE A 349 13.76 13.26 1.55
CA PHE A 349 14.48 14.26 2.34
C PHE A 349 13.86 14.31 3.73
N LYS A 350 14.68 14.26 4.78
CA LYS A 350 14.24 14.40 6.17
C LYS A 350 15.14 15.38 6.90
N VAL A 351 14.54 16.38 7.51
CA VAL A 351 15.21 17.25 8.47
C VAL A 351 14.93 16.70 9.86
N GLN A 352 15.99 16.38 10.58
CA GLN A 352 15.91 15.79 11.91
C GLN A 352 16.74 16.60 12.91
N ASN A 353 16.36 16.53 14.17
CA ASN A 353 17.12 17.09 15.28
C ASN A 353 18.12 16.07 15.80
N ASP A 354 19.42 16.41 15.82
CA ASP A 354 20.47 15.59 16.42
C ASP A 354 20.34 15.66 17.95
N GLU A 355 19.87 14.59 18.57
CA GLU A 355 19.65 14.56 20.03
C GLU A 355 19.98 13.20 20.65
N PHE A 356 20.05 13.17 21.97
CA PHE A 356 20.31 11.92 22.67
C PHE A 356 19.10 10.98 22.57
N GLY A 357 19.28 9.84 21.90
CA GLY A 357 18.25 8.83 21.73
C GLY A 357 17.74 8.76 20.29
N LYS A 358 16.43 8.94 20.10
CA LYS A 358 15.80 8.89 18.79
C LYS A 358 15.54 10.29 18.27
N ASP A 359 16.26 10.67 17.21
CA ASP A 359 16.13 11.97 16.56
C ASP A 359 14.69 12.30 16.14
N ALA A 360 14.13 13.35 16.74
CA ALA A 360 12.86 13.93 16.37
C ALA A 360 12.91 14.50 14.95
N MET A 361 11.87 14.22 14.18
CA MET A 361 11.73 14.76 12.83
C MET A 361 11.13 16.16 12.90
N ALA A 362 11.76 17.10 12.21
CA ALA A 362 11.25 18.46 12.06
C ALA A 362 10.37 18.58 10.82
N ALA A 363 10.89 18.11 9.70
CA ALA A 363 10.26 18.28 8.40
C ALA A 363 10.72 17.21 7.42
N TRP A 364 9.98 17.00 6.34
CA TRP A 364 10.34 16.03 5.32
C TRP A 364 9.71 16.34 3.97
N SER A 365 10.23 15.71 2.93
CA SER A 365 9.64 15.67 1.61
C SER A 365 9.99 14.35 0.94
N CYS A 366 9.08 13.77 0.17
CA CYS A 366 9.34 12.54 -0.56
C CYS A 366 8.80 12.68 -1.98
N ILE A 367 9.63 12.37 -2.97
CA ILE A 367 9.36 12.64 -4.38
C ILE A 367 9.59 11.37 -5.17
N ARG A 368 8.60 10.98 -5.98
CA ARG A 368 8.72 9.87 -6.93
C ARG A 368 9.70 10.23 -8.05
N LEU A 369 10.58 9.31 -8.43
CA LEU A 369 11.71 9.65 -9.30
C LEU A 369 11.29 10.16 -10.68
N ASP A 370 10.21 9.64 -11.25
CA ASP A 370 9.64 10.09 -12.54
C ASP A 370 9.14 11.55 -12.47
N ARG A 371 8.80 12.03 -11.26
CA ARG A 371 8.38 13.41 -10.98
C ARG A 371 9.54 14.30 -10.50
N LEU A 372 10.72 13.73 -10.25
CA LEU A 372 11.89 14.46 -9.80
C LEU A 372 12.52 15.27 -10.95
N ARG A 373 12.35 16.59 -10.92
CA ARG A 373 12.86 17.50 -11.95
C ARG A 373 14.33 17.85 -11.71
N GLN A 374 15.14 17.81 -12.77
CA GLN A 374 16.56 18.18 -12.78
C GLN A 374 16.79 19.70 -12.69
N GLY A 375 18.02 20.14 -12.44
CA GLY A 375 18.43 21.54 -12.28
C GLY A 375 18.21 22.06 -10.85
N TYR A 376 18.30 23.38 -10.67
CA TYR A 376 18.00 24.00 -9.38
C TYR A 376 16.50 23.95 -9.07
N ARG A 377 16.17 23.53 -7.85
CA ARG A 377 14.81 23.31 -7.36
C ARG A 377 14.67 23.79 -5.93
N LEU A 378 13.51 24.37 -5.65
CA LEU A 378 13.05 24.61 -4.29
C LEU A 378 12.08 23.47 -3.92
N ILE A 379 12.48 22.64 -2.97
CA ILE A 379 11.66 21.55 -2.44
C ILE A 379 10.94 22.06 -1.20
N ARG A 380 9.61 22.17 -1.26
CA ARG A 380 8.79 22.47 -0.09
C ARG A 380 8.75 21.25 0.84
N LEU A 381 8.84 21.51 2.13
CA LEU A 381 8.80 20.49 3.16
C LEU A 381 7.43 20.46 3.84
N LEU A 382 6.99 19.26 4.18
CA LEU A 382 5.91 19.02 5.11
C LEU A 382 6.48 18.98 6.53
N ASP A 383 5.66 19.31 7.53
CA ASP A 383 6.03 19.14 8.94
C ASP A 383 6.03 17.67 9.38
N ALA A 384 6.36 17.42 10.65
CA ALA A 384 6.42 16.07 11.21
C ALA A 384 5.08 15.32 11.15
N GLU A 385 3.95 16.05 11.11
CA GLU A 385 2.59 15.55 10.99
C GLU A 385 2.06 15.53 9.55
N GLY A 386 2.94 15.71 8.56
CA GLY A 386 2.61 15.65 7.14
C GLY A 386 1.72 16.78 6.64
N LYS A 387 1.64 17.91 7.36
CA LYS A 387 0.94 19.11 6.91
C LYS A 387 1.87 20.03 6.13
N PRO A 388 1.35 20.90 5.26
CA PRO A 388 2.15 21.92 4.60
C PRO A 388 2.95 22.75 5.61
N GLY A 389 4.27 22.62 5.56
CA GLY A 389 5.20 23.39 6.38
C GLY A 389 5.66 24.67 5.66
N THR A 390 6.32 25.55 6.41
CA THR A 390 6.96 26.75 5.86
C THR A 390 8.32 26.46 5.24
N GLY A 391 8.98 25.41 5.73
CA GLY A 391 10.34 25.05 5.36
C GLY A 391 10.54 24.66 3.90
N ALA A 392 11.73 24.97 3.39
CA ALA A 392 12.14 24.59 2.05
C ALA A 392 13.63 24.21 1.96
N LEU A 393 13.98 23.39 0.98
CA LEU A 393 15.35 23.09 0.58
C LEU A 393 15.65 23.68 -0.79
N LEU A 394 16.76 24.38 -0.92
CA LEU A 394 17.33 24.74 -2.22
C LEU A 394 18.36 23.69 -2.63
N VAL A 395 18.08 22.99 -3.74
CA VAL A 395 18.92 21.88 -4.23
C VAL A 395 19.18 21.99 -5.73
N GLY A 396 20.33 21.50 -6.18
CA GLY A 396 20.62 21.17 -7.57
C GLY A 396 20.50 19.68 -7.80
N ILE A 397 19.68 19.24 -8.75
CA ILE A 397 19.46 17.82 -9.06
C ILE A 397 20.02 17.51 -10.45
N ASN A 398 20.85 16.48 -10.57
CA ASN A 398 21.21 15.90 -11.85
C ASN A 398 20.89 14.40 -11.82
N LYS A 399 20.03 13.96 -12.75
CA LYS A 399 19.47 12.61 -12.82
C LYS A 399 19.63 12.08 -14.24
N VAL A 400 20.48 11.07 -14.39
CA VAL A 400 20.71 10.36 -15.66
C VAL A 400 20.23 8.93 -15.52
N LEU A 401 19.49 8.45 -16.52
CA LEU A 401 19.04 7.07 -16.63
C LEU A 401 19.51 6.51 -17.97
N THR A 402 20.22 5.39 -17.90
CA THR A 402 20.79 4.69 -19.06
C THR A 402 20.23 3.29 -19.18
#